data_AF-A0A316RB33-F1
#
_entry.id   AF-A0A316RB33-F1
#
_cell.length_a   1.000
_cell.length_b   1.000
_cell.length_c   1.000
_cell.angle_alpha   90.00
_cell.angle_beta   90.00
_cell.angle_gamma   90.00
#
_symmetry.space_group_name_H-M   'P 1'
#
loop_
_entity.id
_entity.type
_entity.pdbx_description
1 polymer ?
#
loop_
_entity_poly.entity_id
_entity_poly.type
_entity_poly.pdbx_seq_one_letter_code
_entity_poly.pdbx_strand_id
1 'polypeptide(L)'
;MERDELLEMAREEIFDKMHEFNYINNIEVIDDVREDSNLSSDLAMDIFDLLEVLMGIEEKMDIRIPDDVFGDKSVDELTVGIFVDMLYDWFKSK
;
A
#
# COMPACT_ATOMS: atom_id res chain seq x y z
N MET A 1 -1.75 -13.25 10.45
CA MET A 1 -2.54 -12.35 9.62
C MET A 1 -2.81 -13.03 8.31
N GLU A 2 -4.04 -13.00 7.86
CA GLU A 2 -4.39 -13.50 6.52
C GLU A 2 -3.99 -12.48 5.46
N ARG A 3 -3.67 -12.94 4.25
CA ARG A 3 -3.29 -12.05 3.14
C ARG A 3 -4.41 -11.06 2.82
N ASP A 4 -5.66 -11.50 2.91
CA ASP A 4 -6.83 -10.68 2.62
C ASP A 4 -6.99 -9.53 3.64
N GLU A 5 -6.68 -9.77 4.91
CA GLU A 5 -6.66 -8.72 5.95
C GLU A 5 -5.59 -7.66 5.64
N LEU A 6 -4.41 -8.10 5.19
CA LEU A 6 -3.32 -7.21 4.79
C LEU A 6 -3.66 -6.43 3.51
N LEU A 7 -4.33 -7.07 2.55
CA LEU A 7 -4.80 -6.43 1.32
C LEU A 7 -5.80 -5.31 1.64
N GLU A 8 -6.77 -5.56 2.52
CA GLU A 8 -7.75 -4.56 2.94
C GLU A 8 -7.05 -3.36 3.59
N MET A 9 -6.11 -3.60 4.53
CA MET A 9 -5.34 -2.53 5.17
C MET A 9 -4.49 -1.74 4.17
N ALA A 10 -3.80 -2.42 3.24
CA ALA A 10 -3.00 -1.75 2.23
C ALA A 10 -3.87 -0.89 1.30
N ARG A 11 -5.06 -1.38 0.92
CA ARG A 11 -6.01 -0.60 0.10
C ARG A 11 -6.52 0.62 0.84
N GLU A 12 -6.82 0.52 2.13
CA GLU A 12 -7.19 1.67 2.96
C GLU A 12 -6.08 2.71 3.02
N GLU A 13 -4.85 2.32 3.36
CA GLU A 13 -3.72 3.27 3.48
C GLU A 13 -3.40 3.95 2.15
N ILE A 14 -3.40 3.20 1.05
CA ILE A 14 -3.21 3.75 -0.30
C ILE A 14 -4.36 4.70 -0.64
N PHE A 15 -5.59 4.31 -0.34
CA PHE A 15 -6.76 5.15 -0.60
C PHE A 15 -6.67 6.47 0.17
N ASP A 16 -6.37 6.41 1.46
CA ASP A 16 -6.21 7.58 2.34
C ASP A 16 -5.10 8.49 1.83
N LYS A 17 -3.95 7.92 1.46
CA LYS A 17 -2.82 8.67 0.88
C LYS A 17 -3.21 9.41 -0.40
N MET A 18 -3.99 8.76 -1.26
CA MET A 18 -4.41 9.34 -2.54
C MET A 18 -5.54 10.35 -2.42
N HIS A 19 -6.31 10.28 -1.34
CA HIS A 19 -7.46 11.14 -1.11
C HIS A 19 -7.22 12.18 -0.01
N GLU A 20 -6.00 12.30 0.52
CA GLU A 20 -5.59 13.32 1.49
C GLU A 20 -6.01 14.76 1.07
N PHE A 21 -6.15 15.01 -0.25
CA PHE A 21 -6.60 16.29 -0.82
C PHE A 21 -8.05 16.35 -1.34
N ASN A 22 -8.82 15.25 -1.31
CA ASN A 22 -10.12 15.11 -2.00
C ASN A 22 -11.35 14.93 -1.08
N TYR A 23 -11.29 15.33 0.19
CA TYR A 23 -12.41 15.31 1.16
C TYR A 23 -13.63 16.21 0.82
N ILE A 24 -13.80 16.65 -0.43
CA ILE A 24 -14.84 17.64 -0.80
C ILE A 24 -16.22 17.00 -1.04
N ASN A 25 -16.33 15.68 -1.26
CA ASN A 25 -17.62 15.08 -1.70
C ASN A 25 -18.11 13.81 -0.98
N ASN A 26 -17.51 13.37 0.13
CA ASN A 26 -18.07 12.34 1.03
C ASN A 26 -18.48 11.00 0.35
N ILE A 27 -17.88 10.68 -0.80
CA ILE A 27 -18.04 9.38 -1.47
C ILE A 27 -16.62 8.81 -1.59
N GLU A 28 -16.24 8.02 -0.59
CA GLU A 28 -14.98 7.27 -0.57
C GLU A 28 -15.23 5.91 -1.23
N VAL A 29 -14.50 5.62 -2.32
CA VAL A 29 -14.63 4.36 -3.05
C VAL A 29 -13.26 3.68 -3.06
N ILE A 30 -13.00 2.88 -2.01
CA ILE A 30 -11.81 2.01 -1.94
C ILE A 30 -11.79 1.00 -3.10
N ASP A 31 -12.93 0.75 -3.75
CA ASP A 31 -13.03 -0.05 -4.99
C ASP A 31 -12.25 0.50 -6.19
N ASP A 32 -11.75 1.75 -6.13
CA ASP A 32 -10.84 2.29 -7.12
C ASP A 32 -9.39 1.84 -6.93
N VAL A 33 -8.99 1.42 -5.72
CA VAL A 33 -7.69 0.81 -5.45
C VAL A 33 -7.82 -0.70 -5.62
N ARG A 34 -7.45 -1.24 -6.78
CA ARG A 34 -7.58 -2.67 -7.09
C ARG A 34 -6.25 -3.38 -6.95
N GLU A 35 -6.29 -4.68 -6.74
CA GLU A 35 -5.09 -5.52 -6.61
C GLU A 35 -4.19 -5.46 -7.86
N ASP A 36 -4.79 -5.29 -9.04
CA ASP A 36 -4.10 -5.14 -10.32
C ASP A 36 -3.72 -3.70 -10.68
N SER A 37 -4.11 -2.71 -9.87
CA SER A 37 -3.72 -1.31 -10.07
C SER A 37 -2.21 -1.15 -9.89
N ASN A 38 -1.55 -0.58 -10.89
CA ASN A 38 -0.16 -0.17 -10.81
C ASN A 38 -0.01 1.06 -9.90
N LEU A 39 0.93 1.00 -8.96
CA LEU A 39 1.14 2.08 -7.98
C LEU A 39 1.50 3.40 -8.66
N SER A 40 2.32 3.37 -9.72
CA SER A 40 2.72 4.59 -10.42
C SER A 40 1.73 5.01 -11.50
N SER A 41 1.40 4.16 -12.47
CA SER A 41 0.62 4.59 -13.64
C SER A 41 -0.86 4.78 -13.36
N ASP A 42 -1.43 3.98 -12.45
CA ASP A 42 -2.87 4.01 -12.17
C ASP A 42 -3.17 4.87 -10.94
N LEU A 43 -2.30 4.82 -9.92
CA LEU A 43 -2.49 5.56 -8.68
C LEU A 43 -1.62 6.83 -8.60
N ALA A 44 -0.69 7.06 -9.52
CA ALA A 44 0.19 8.23 -9.50
C ALA A 44 1.08 8.34 -8.24
N MET A 45 1.38 7.21 -7.58
CA MET A 45 2.28 7.16 -6.43
C MET A 45 3.74 7.24 -6.87
N ASP A 46 4.53 7.96 -6.09
CA ASP A 46 5.98 7.87 -6.12
C ASP A 46 6.54 7.02 -4.97
N ILE A 47 7.87 6.96 -4.85
CA ILE A 47 8.54 6.18 -3.81
C ILE A 47 8.29 6.72 -2.40
N PHE A 48 8.09 8.03 -2.25
CA PHE A 48 7.78 8.62 -0.96
C PHE A 48 6.34 8.29 -0.54
N ASP A 49 5.40 8.34 -1.48
CA ASP A 49 4.02 7.91 -1.22
C ASP A 49 3.96 6.44 -0.76
N LEU A 50 4.74 5.56 -1.39
CA LEU A 50 4.84 4.15 -0.98
C LEU A 50 5.42 4.00 0.44
N LEU A 51 6.45 4.76 0.78
CA LEU A 51 7.03 4.75 2.12
C LEU A 51 6.05 5.28 3.18
N GLU A 52 5.24 6.29 2.85
CA GLU A 52 4.21 6.79 3.75
C GLU A 52 3.10 5.77 4.00
N VAL A 53 2.63 5.09 2.95
CA VAL A 53 1.71 3.96 3.06
C VAL A 53 2.31 2.86 3.95
N LEU A 54 3.58 2.53 3.76
CA LEU A 54 4.27 1.55 4.60
C LEU A 54 4.27 1.99 6.07
N MET A 55 4.62 3.24 6.36
CA MET A 55 4.63 3.78 7.72
C MET A 55 3.24 3.73 8.37
N GLY A 56 2.17 4.01 7.61
CA GLY A 56 0.79 3.89 8.09
C GLY A 56 0.42 2.46 8.48
N ILE A 57 0.82 1.48 7.66
CA ILE A 57 0.67 0.05 7.97
C ILE A 57 1.46 -0.32 9.23
N GLU A 58 2.72 0.12 9.34
CA GLU A 58 3.55 -0.12 10.52
C GLU A 58 2.95 0.44 11.80
N GLU A 59 2.39 1.65 11.74
CA GLU A 59 1.73 2.31 12.87
C GLU A 59 0.45 1.56 13.28
N LYS A 60 -0.40 1.19 12.32
CA LYS A 60 -1.62 0.41 12.58
C LYS A 60 -1.33 -0.96 13.21
N MET A 61 -0.21 -1.57 12.87
CA MET A 61 0.17 -2.90 13.36
C MET A 61 1.11 -2.90 14.58
N ASP A 62 1.64 -1.74 14.99
CA ASP A 62 2.69 -1.61 16.02
C ASP A 62 3.93 -2.47 15.73
N ILE A 63 4.43 -2.38 14.49
CA ILE A 63 5.60 -3.13 14.00
C ILE A 63 6.64 -2.20 13.34
N ARG A 64 7.78 -2.78 12.95
CA ARG A 64 8.81 -2.13 12.13
C ARG A 64 9.25 -3.07 11.01
N ILE A 65 8.97 -2.66 9.78
CA ILE A 65 9.34 -3.30 8.53
C ILE A 65 10.57 -2.56 7.98
N PRO A 66 11.67 -3.25 7.68
CA PRO A 66 12.80 -2.61 7.02
C PRO A 66 12.42 -2.03 5.65
N ASP A 67 12.87 -0.81 5.34
CA ASP A 67 12.62 -0.15 4.04
C ASP A 67 13.16 -0.96 2.85
N ASP A 68 14.16 -1.82 3.08
CA ASP A 68 14.78 -2.66 2.06
C ASP A 68 13.96 -3.90 1.68
N VAL A 69 12.80 -4.14 2.31
CA VAL A 69 11.87 -5.21 1.93
C VAL A 69 11.43 -5.10 0.47
N PHE A 70 11.43 -3.89 -0.07
CA PHE A 70 11.08 -3.63 -1.48
C PHE A 70 12.25 -3.81 -2.46
N GLY A 71 13.47 -4.01 -1.96
CA GLY A 71 14.68 -4.20 -2.75
C GLY A 71 14.95 -3.04 -3.72
N ASP A 72 15.45 -3.37 -4.91
CA ASP A 72 15.71 -2.41 -6.00
C ASP A 72 14.48 -2.19 -6.91
N LYS A 73 13.29 -2.64 -6.50
CA LYS A 73 12.08 -2.51 -7.34
C LYS A 73 11.65 -1.07 -7.41
N SER A 74 11.37 -0.63 -8.63
CA SER A 74 10.80 0.70 -8.85
C SER A 74 9.29 0.67 -8.65
N VAL A 75 8.70 1.80 -8.23
CA VAL A 75 7.26 1.90 -7.95
C VAL A 75 6.40 1.62 -9.19
N ASP A 76 6.91 1.94 -10.39
CA ASP A 76 6.24 1.63 -11.66
C ASP A 76 6.20 0.13 -11.99
N GLU A 77 6.97 -0.71 -11.29
CA GLU A 77 6.92 -2.16 -11.43
C GLU A 77 5.95 -2.84 -10.44
N LEU A 78 5.36 -2.06 -9.53
CA LEU A 78 4.52 -2.59 -8.45
C LEU A 78 3.04 -2.39 -8.76
N THR A 79 2.27 -3.45 -8.56
CA THR A 79 0.82 -3.34 -8.35
C THR A 79 0.51 -3.40 -6.85
N VAL A 80 -0.70 -3.02 -6.45
CA VAL A 80 -1.18 -3.18 -5.07
C VAL A 80 -1.01 -4.63 -4.58
N GLY A 81 -1.36 -5.61 -5.43
CA GLY A 81 -1.18 -7.03 -5.11
C GLY A 81 0.27 -7.44 -4.91
N ILE A 82 1.19 -6.97 -5.76
CA ILE A 82 2.62 -7.26 -5.61
C ILE A 82 3.15 -6.65 -4.31
N PHE A 83 2.77 -5.40 -4.00
CA PHE A 83 3.12 -4.74 -2.75
C PHE A 83 2.66 -5.55 -1.53
N VAL A 84 1.40 -6.00 -1.54
CA VAL A 84 0.82 -6.84 -0.48
C VAL A 84 1.50 -8.19 -0.37
N ASP A 85 1.84 -8.84 -1.49
CA ASP A 85 2.56 -10.11 -1.50
C ASP A 85 3.94 -9.98 -0.85
N MET A 86 4.67 -8.91 -1.17
CA MET A 86 5.98 -8.64 -0.58
C MET A 86 5.91 -8.42 0.93
N LEU A 87 4.91 -7.65 1.38
CA LEU A 87 4.62 -7.48 2.81
C LEU A 87 4.26 -8.82 3.47
N TYR A 88 3.37 -9.59 2.84
CA TYR A 88 2.91 -10.87 3.36
C TYR A 88 4.04 -11.90 3.49
N ASP A 89 4.91 -11.99 2.48
CA ASP A 89 6.10 -12.83 2.49
C ASP A 89 7.05 -12.41 3.61
N TRP A 90 7.24 -11.11 3.82
CA TRP A 90 8.01 -10.60 4.95
C TRP A 90 7.41 -11.03 6.29
N PHE A 91 6.10 -10.85 6.48
CA PHE A 91 5.39 -11.27 7.70
C PHE A 91 5.52 -12.76 7.97
N LYS A 92 5.46 -13.60 6.93
CA LYS A 92 5.63 -15.06 7.04
C LYS A 92 7.06 -15.50 7.34
N SER A 93 8.04 -14.67 6.99
CA SER A 93 9.45 -14.96 7.24
C SER A 93 9.90 -14.66 8.67
N LYS A 94 9.05 -14.00 9.48
CA LYS A 94 9.26 -13.69 10.90
C LYS A 94 8.71 -14.79 11.81
#